data_AF-A0A938U9K7-F1
#
_entry.id   AF-A0A938U9K7-F1
#
_cell.length_a   1.000
_cell.length_b   1.000
_cell.length_c   1.000
_cell.angle_alpha   90.00
_cell.angle_beta   90.00
_cell.angle_gamma   90.00
#
_symmetry.space_group_name_H-M   'P 1'
#
loop_
_entity.id
_entity.type
_entity.pdbx_description
1 polymer ?
#
loop_
_entity_poly.entity_id
_entity_poly.type
_entity_poly.pdbx_seq_one_letter_code
_entity_poly.pdbx_strand_id
1 'polypeptide(L)'
;MNPETEKKLLALAREIKELDKAIVKERIEKGKEDLDLRKRFYKTEEEITKLLAEENPLDDIRDPIARNILRKVRDKSYFILDKEARELENMLKKLPPDIVEKIEDILRSKGIEVAESEVDEEISRVTMEFSEEIHSKIDAFEYFERKREVGTIITDTRLPSKIHGYFGEIRECFLVGLMYPAVGLCRVLVEIAFKDRFRAFGLDKKYSARNVHSMDDYNMKQIIRTVCKRLGADSLQSERIWDMSSDILHGRDSKIKLETSEVLEFIKETFSTLEKLYRS
;
A
#
# COMPACT_ATOMS: atom_id res chain seq x y z
N MET A 1 38.07 2.46 -22.13
CA MET A 1 36.86 3.21 -22.53
C MET A 1 37.18 4.20 -23.67
N ASN A 2 36.27 4.33 -24.65
CA ASN A 2 36.35 5.37 -25.69
C ASN A 2 36.14 6.77 -25.05
N PRO A 3 36.99 7.78 -25.34
CA PRO A 3 36.84 9.13 -24.79
C PRO A 3 35.46 9.77 -25.04
N GLU A 4 34.78 9.42 -26.13
CA GLU A 4 33.43 9.90 -26.41
C GLU A 4 32.40 9.25 -25.49
N THR A 5 32.52 7.96 -25.22
CA THR A 5 31.67 7.22 -24.27
C THR A 5 31.85 7.76 -22.85
N GLU A 6 33.08 8.05 -22.42
CA GLU A 6 33.35 8.67 -21.12
C GLU A 6 32.64 10.01 -20.99
N LYS A 7 32.80 10.88 -22.00
CA LYS A 7 32.19 12.21 -22.00
C LYS A 7 30.66 12.13 -21.97
N LYS A 8 30.07 11.16 -22.69
CA LYS A 8 28.63 10.92 -22.71
C LYS A 8 28.12 10.42 -21.35
N LEU A 9 28.78 9.44 -20.74
CA LEU A 9 28.44 8.93 -19.40
C LEU A 9 28.55 10.01 -18.33
N LEU A 10 29.57 10.87 -18.39
CA LEU A 10 29.71 12.01 -17.48
C LEU A 10 28.57 13.03 -17.63
N ALA A 11 28.10 13.28 -18.86
CA ALA A 11 26.97 14.17 -19.10
C ALA A 11 25.67 13.59 -18.55
N LEU A 12 25.40 12.30 -18.83
CA LEU A 12 24.20 11.60 -18.34
C LEU A 12 24.20 11.49 -16.81
N ALA A 13 25.34 11.22 -16.18
CA ALA A 13 25.47 11.18 -14.72
C ALA A 13 25.18 12.53 -14.05
N ARG A 14 25.48 13.64 -14.74
CA ARG A 14 25.12 14.99 -14.26
C ARG A 14 23.64 15.26 -14.47
N GLU A 15 23.11 14.91 -15.64
CA GLU A 15 21.69 15.10 -15.96
C GLU A 15 20.80 14.33 -14.99
N ILE A 16 21.06 13.04 -14.75
CA ILE A 16 20.24 12.22 -13.84
C ILE A 16 20.25 12.76 -12.40
N LYS A 17 21.38 13.33 -11.95
CA LYS A 17 21.50 13.97 -10.64
C LYS A 17 20.70 15.26 -10.54
N GLU A 18 20.71 16.08 -11.59
CA GLU A 18 19.94 17.32 -11.61
C GLU A 18 18.44 17.04 -11.77
N LEU A 19 18.05 16.02 -12.53
CA LEU A 19 16.67 15.53 -12.60
C LEU A 19 16.20 15.01 -11.25
N ASP A 20 16.97 14.19 -10.55
CA ASP A 20 16.65 13.72 -9.18
C ASP A 20 16.42 14.90 -8.22
N LYS A 21 17.33 15.88 -8.22
CA LYS A 21 17.15 17.11 -7.41
C LYS A 21 15.92 17.92 -7.81
N ALA A 22 15.65 18.06 -9.10
CA ALA A 22 14.51 18.81 -9.61
C ALA A 22 13.19 18.14 -9.19
N ILE A 23 13.13 16.81 -9.33
CA ILE A 23 11.99 15.99 -8.88
C ILE A 23 11.80 16.16 -7.36
N VAL A 24 12.85 16.05 -6.56
CA VAL A 24 12.76 16.25 -5.10
C VAL A 24 12.32 17.68 -4.75
N LYS A 25 12.86 18.69 -5.43
CA LYS A 25 12.52 20.10 -5.18
C LYS A 25 11.07 20.39 -5.55
N GLU A 26 10.60 19.95 -6.71
CA GLU A 26 9.19 20.08 -7.11
C GLU A 26 8.26 19.37 -6.12
N ARG A 27 8.67 18.18 -5.65
CA ARG A 27 7.95 17.39 -4.64
C ARG A 27 7.80 18.15 -3.31
N ILE A 28 8.82 18.90 -2.89
CA ILE A 28 8.81 19.70 -1.66
C ILE A 28 8.00 21.00 -1.83
N GLU A 29 8.16 21.70 -2.96
CA GLU A 29 7.62 23.05 -3.14
C GLU A 29 6.17 23.07 -3.63
N LYS A 30 5.78 22.12 -4.49
CA LYS A 30 4.49 22.15 -5.19
C LYS A 30 3.53 21.04 -4.77
N GLY A 31 4.01 20.01 -4.06
CA GLY A 31 3.20 18.85 -3.70
C GLY A 31 2.62 18.11 -4.92
N LYS A 32 3.23 18.25 -6.09
CA LYS A 32 2.87 17.58 -7.34
C LYS A 32 4.15 17.23 -8.09
N GLU A 33 4.16 16.09 -8.78
CA GLU A 33 5.25 15.71 -9.67
C GLU A 33 5.04 16.26 -11.08
N ASP A 34 6.13 16.68 -11.71
CA ASP A 34 6.20 16.93 -13.15
C ASP A 34 6.50 15.62 -13.89
N LEU A 35 5.49 15.14 -14.62
CA LEU A 35 5.55 13.94 -15.46
C LEU A 35 6.66 14.01 -16.52
N ASP A 36 7.02 15.20 -16.99
CA ASP A 36 8.07 15.39 -17.98
C ASP A 36 9.45 15.15 -17.37
N LEU A 37 9.68 15.64 -16.14
CA LEU A 37 10.92 15.39 -15.40
C LEU A 37 11.14 13.90 -15.16
N ARG A 38 10.08 13.16 -14.83
CA ARG A 38 10.13 11.70 -14.61
C ARG A 38 10.42 10.93 -15.89
N LYS A 39 9.74 11.26 -16.99
CA LYS A 39 10.01 10.64 -18.30
C LYS A 39 11.45 10.86 -18.73
N ARG A 40 11.98 12.06 -18.52
CA ARG A 40 13.39 12.36 -18.79
C ARG A 40 14.32 11.56 -17.88
N PHE A 41 13.98 11.44 -16.61
CA PHE A 41 14.75 10.65 -15.65
C PHE A 41 14.92 9.20 -16.11
N TYR A 42 13.82 8.51 -16.40
CA TYR A 42 13.87 7.11 -16.85
C TYR A 42 14.59 6.95 -18.18
N LYS A 43 14.39 7.87 -19.13
CA LYS A 43 15.09 7.83 -20.41
C LYS A 43 16.61 7.97 -20.23
N THR A 44 17.05 8.88 -19.35
CA THR A 44 18.46 9.04 -19.02
C THR A 44 19.01 7.81 -18.32
N GLU A 45 18.25 7.18 -17.43
CA GLU A 45 18.63 5.94 -16.74
C GLU A 45 18.81 4.76 -17.71
N GLU A 46 17.86 4.59 -18.64
CA GLU A 46 17.90 3.55 -19.66
C GLU A 46 19.12 3.72 -20.58
N GLU A 47 19.41 4.96 -20.97
CA GLU A 47 20.57 5.28 -21.80
C GLU A 47 21.90 5.01 -21.07
N ILE A 48 21.98 5.33 -19.77
CA ILE A 48 23.14 4.95 -18.94
C ILE A 48 23.27 3.43 -18.89
N THR A 49 22.17 2.72 -18.65
CA THR A 49 22.19 1.25 -18.51
C THR A 49 22.65 0.56 -19.78
N LYS A 50 22.17 1.01 -20.95
CA LYS A 50 22.61 0.52 -22.26
C LYS A 50 24.12 0.71 -22.46
N LEU A 51 24.63 1.91 -22.20
CA LEU A 51 26.06 2.20 -22.35
C LEU A 51 26.95 1.41 -21.37
N LEU A 52 26.45 1.16 -20.15
CA LEU A 52 27.17 0.36 -19.16
C LEU A 52 27.15 -1.15 -19.48
N ALA A 53 26.09 -1.65 -20.12
CA ALA A 53 25.99 -3.04 -20.53
C ALA A 53 26.94 -3.40 -21.69
N GLU A 54 27.18 -2.46 -22.60
CA GLU A 54 28.02 -2.67 -23.80
C GLU A 54 29.53 -2.70 -23.49
N GLU A 55 30.02 -1.79 -22.64
CA GLU A 55 31.48 -1.61 -22.43
C GLU A 55 31.96 -1.84 -20.97
N ASN A 56 31.04 -2.04 -20.01
CA ASN A 56 31.28 -2.09 -18.56
C ASN A 56 32.41 -1.15 -18.04
N PRO A 57 32.40 0.15 -18.38
CA PRO A 57 33.58 1.01 -18.29
C PRO A 57 33.76 1.68 -16.92
N LEU A 58 33.06 1.22 -15.87
CA LEU A 58 32.94 1.96 -14.60
C LEU A 58 34.28 2.23 -13.92
N ASP A 59 35.25 1.33 -14.05
CA ASP A 59 36.57 1.48 -13.45
C ASP A 59 37.46 2.48 -14.21
N ASP A 60 37.15 2.75 -15.47
CA ASP A 60 37.88 3.69 -16.34
C ASP A 60 37.46 5.16 -16.12
N ILE A 61 36.30 5.42 -15.51
CA ILE A 61 35.75 6.78 -15.33
C ILE A 61 36.52 7.53 -14.24
N ARG A 62 37.25 8.59 -14.60
CA ARG A 62 38.13 9.28 -13.64
C ARG A 62 37.38 10.08 -12.57
N ASP A 63 36.20 10.61 -12.88
CA ASP A 63 35.38 11.39 -11.94
C ASP A 63 34.73 10.47 -10.89
N PRO A 64 35.13 10.54 -9.60
CA PRO A 64 34.62 9.64 -8.57
C PRO A 64 33.15 9.91 -8.23
N ILE A 65 32.65 11.13 -8.45
CA ILE A 65 31.25 11.49 -8.19
C ILE A 65 30.37 10.87 -9.26
N ALA A 66 30.73 11.07 -10.54
CA ALA A 66 30.01 10.46 -11.65
C ALA A 66 30.06 8.94 -11.60
N ARG A 67 31.24 8.35 -11.29
CA ARG A 67 31.41 6.91 -11.11
C ARG A 67 30.46 6.35 -10.05
N ASN A 68 30.32 7.04 -8.92
CA ASN A 68 29.40 6.63 -7.87
C ASN A 68 27.94 6.67 -8.35
N ILE A 69 27.53 7.73 -9.04
CA ILE A 69 26.17 7.87 -9.60
C ILE A 69 25.87 6.76 -10.62
N LEU A 70 26.81 6.47 -11.52
CA LEU A 70 26.65 5.42 -12.53
C LEU A 70 26.62 4.02 -11.92
N ARG A 71 27.45 3.76 -10.90
CA ARG A 71 27.38 2.52 -10.12
C ARG A 71 26.02 2.37 -9.44
N LYS A 72 25.50 3.47 -8.89
CA LYS A 72 24.20 3.54 -8.23
C LYS A 72 23.02 3.26 -9.18
N VAL A 73 23.07 3.79 -10.40
CA VAL A 73 22.13 3.46 -11.49
C VAL A 73 22.22 1.98 -11.85
N ARG A 74 23.43 1.47 -12.12
CA ARG A 74 23.66 0.05 -12.45
C ARG A 74 23.11 -0.89 -11.37
N ASP A 75 23.38 -0.58 -10.12
CA ASP A 75 22.99 -1.39 -8.97
C ASP A 75 21.51 -1.12 -8.56
N LYS A 76 20.81 -0.22 -9.28
CA LYS A 76 19.42 0.23 -9.05
C LYS A 76 19.16 0.62 -7.58
N SER A 77 20.13 1.28 -6.95
CA SER A 77 20.25 1.31 -5.48
C SER A 77 20.07 2.70 -4.85
N TYR A 78 19.71 3.72 -5.62
CA TYR A 78 19.96 5.08 -5.18
C TYR A 78 18.81 6.06 -5.24
N PHE A 79 17.92 5.89 -6.20
CA PHE A 79 16.87 6.87 -6.38
C PHE A 79 15.67 6.52 -5.50
N ILE A 80 15.01 7.55 -4.98
CA ILE A 80 13.78 7.38 -4.21
C ILE A 80 12.80 6.57 -5.08
N LEU A 81 12.71 6.88 -6.37
CA LEU A 81 11.90 6.16 -7.37
C LEU A 81 12.22 4.66 -7.45
N ASP A 82 13.49 4.25 -7.49
CA ASP A 82 13.89 2.83 -7.54
C ASP A 82 13.48 2.06 -6.27
N LYS A 83 13.58 2.74 -5.12
CA LYS A 83 13.15 2.16 -3.85
C LYS A 83 11.63 2.02 -3.79
N GLU A 84 10.89 3.00 -4.34
CA GLU A 84 9.44 2.99 -4.45
C GLU A 84 8.96 1.85 -5.38
N ALA A 85 9.58 1.69 -6.55
CA ALA A 85 9.28 0.63 -7.50
C ALA A 85 9.56 -0.78 -6.90
N ARG A 86 10.68 -0.94 -6.20
CA ARG A 86 11.00 -2.22 -5.51
C ARG A 86 10.09 -2.51 -4.32
N GLU A 87 9.66 -1.53 -3.55
CA GLU A 87 8.71 -1.73 -2.46
C GLU A 87 7.37 -2.23 -3.01
N LEU A 88 6.90 -1.63 -4.10
CA LEU A 88 5.70 -2.03 -4.82
C LEU A 88 5.84 -3.44 -5.43
N GLU A 89 6.95 -3.72 -6.12
CA GLU A 89 7.25 -5.04 -6.70
C GLU A 89 7.26 -6.14 -5.63
N ASN A 90 7.84 -5.85 -4.47
CA ASN A 90 7.86 -6.77 -3.33
C ASN A 90 6.49 -6.95 -2.67
N MET A 91 5.60 -5.95 -2.75
CA MET A 91 4.21 -6.09 -2.30
C MET A 91 3.42 -6.96 -3.29
N LEU A 92 3.62 -6.80 -4.59
CA LEU A 92 2.96 -7.59 -5.62
C LEU A 92 3.36 -9.07 -5.57
N LYS A 93 4.64 -9.36 -5.32
CA LYS A 93 5.15 -10.74 -5.11
C LYS A 93 4.56 -11.44 -3.89
N LYS A 94 3.93 -10.71 -2.97
CA LYS A 94 3.27 -11.26 -1.77
C LYS A 94 1.77 -11.45 -1.95
N LEU A 95 1.21 -11.08 -3.11
CA LEU A 95 -0.21 -11.28 -3.38
C LEU A 95 -0.52 -12.79 -3.57
N PRO A 96 -1.73 -13.23 -3.21
CA PRO A 96 -2.18 -14.60 -3.43
C PRO A 96 -2.08 -15.04 -4.90
N PRO A 97 -1.78 -16.33 -5.19
CA PRO A 97 -1.60 -16.84 -6.55
C PRO A 97 -2.80 -16.57 -7.47
N ASP A 98 -3.99 -16.58 -6.91
CA ASP A 98 -5.30 -16.33 -7.54
C ASP A 98 -5.48 -14.87 -8.02
N ILE A 99 -4.66 -13.93 -7.53
CA ILE A 99 -4.57 -12.57 -8.06
C ILE A 99 -3.49 -12.49 -9.16
N VAL A 100 -2.39 -13.24 -9.00
CA VAL A 100 -1.33 -13.35 -10.01
C VAL A 100 -1.84 -14.00 -11.29
N GLU A 101 -2.67 -15.03 -11.19
CA GLU A 101 -3.35 -15.68 -12.33
C GLU A 101 -4.24 -14.71 -13.11
N LYS A 102 -4.98 -13.84 -12.40
CA LYS A 102 -5.78 -12.78 -13.05
C LYS A 102 -4.92 -11.75 -13.76
N ILE A 103 -3.71 -11.51 -13.28
CA ILE A 103 -2.74 -10.63 -13.92
C ILE A 103 -2.19 -11.31 -15.19
N GLU A 104 -1.87 -12.60 -15.12
CA GLU A 104 -1.47 -13.39 -16.31
C GLU A 104 -2.57 -13.46 -17.37
N ASP A 105 -3.83 -13.60 -16.96
CA ASP A 105 -4.99 -13.57 -17.86
C ASP A 105 -5.16 -12.20 -18.54
N ILE A 106 -4.90 -11.10 -17.82
CA ILE A 106 -4.88 -9.74 -18.38
C ILE A 106 -3.76 -9.63 -19.43
N LEU A 107 -2.57 -10.17 -19.16
CA LEU A 107 -1.44 -10.17 -20.08
C LEU A 107 -1.71 -10.99 -21.34
N ARG A 108 -2.31 -12.19 -21.21
CA ARG A 108 -2.75 -13.00 -22.35
C ARG A 108 -3.86 -12.33 -23.16
N SER A 109 -4.80 -11.65 -22.49
CA SER A 109 -5.89 -10.92 -23.16
C SER A 109 -5.41 -9.76 -24.02
N LYS A 110 -4.19 -9.25 -23.76
CA LYS A 110 -3.51 -8.23 -24.56
C LYS A 110 -2.63 -8.81 -25.70
N GLY A 111 -2.67 -10.13 -25.93
CA GLY A 111 -2.08 -10.77 -27.12
C GLY A 111 -0.61 -11.18 -26.99
N ILE A 112 -0.13 -11.44 -25.76
CA ILE A 112 1.27 -11.75 -25.48
C ILE A 112 1.46 -13.29 -25.36
N GLU A 113 2.18 -13.91 -26.30
CA GLU A 113 2.64 -15.30 -26.21
C GLU A 113 4.10 -15.34 -25.72
N VAL A 114 4.40 -16.15 -24.70
CA VAL A 114 5.70 -16.16 -24.02
C VAL A 114 6.51 -17.39 -24.42
N ALA A 115 7.68 -17.18 -25.02
CA ALA A 115 8.71 -18.21 -25.26
C ALA A 115 9.98 -17.91 -24.43
N GLU A 116 10.57 -18.97 -23.85
CA GLU A 116 11.49 -18.97 -22.69
C GLU A 116 12.84 -18.22 -22.80
N SER A 117 13.19 -17.61 -23.94
CA SER A 117 14.53 -16.99 -24.13
C SER A 117 14.54 -15.50 -24.48
N GLU A 118 13.37 -14.89 -24.77
CA GLU A 118 13.20 -13.43 -24.88
C GLU A 118 12.68 -12.81 -23.56
N VAL A 119 12.63 -13.65 -22.52
CA VAL A 119 11.90 -13.44 -21.27
C VAL A 119 12.43 -12.27 -20.45
N ASP A 120 13.73 -11.99 -20.37
CA ASP A 120 14.24 -10.97 -19.43
C ASP A 120 14.04 -9.52 -19.90
N GLU A 121 14.17 -9.26 -21.21
CA GLU A 121 13.91 -7.93 -21.79
C GLU A 121 12.40 -7.68 -21.93
N GLU A 122 11.65 -8.71 -22.32
CA GLU A 122 10.19 -8.67 -22.41
C GLU A 122 9.56 -8.57 -21.02
N ILE A 123 10.04 -9.32 -20.02
CA ILE A 123 9.65 -9.14 -18.61
C ILE A 123 10.04 -7.76 -18.13
N SER A 124 11.21 -7.23 -18.46
CA SER A 124 11.57 -5.87 -18.03
C SER A 124 10.64 -4.82 -18.63
N ARG A 125 10.30 -4.93 -19.92
CA ARG A 125 9.36 -4.02 -20.58
C ARG A 125 7.94 -4.17 -20.04
N VAL A 126 7.44 -5.39 -19.91
CA VAL A 126 6.10 -5.69 -19.36
C VAL A 126 6.02 -5.33 -17.89
N THR A 127 7.07 -5.56 -17.10
CA THR A 127 7.13 -5.11 -15.71
C THR A 127 7.15 -3.60 -15.64
N MET A 128 7.82 -2.91 -16.57
CA MET A 128 7.81 -1.46 -16.63
C MET A 128 6.45 -0.91 -17.07
N GLU A 129 5.82 -1.48 -18.10
CA GLU A 129 4.46 -1.12 -18.53
C GLU A 129 3.40 -1.45 -17.47
N PHE A 130 3.54 -2.59 -16.78
CA PHE A 130 2.68 -2.97 -15.67
C PHE A 130 2.94 -2.12 -14.43
N SER A 131 4.20 -1.76 -14.17
CA SER A 131 4.57 -0.81 -13.12
C SER A 131 4.02 0.57 -13.46
N GLU A 132 4.05 1.02 -14.72
CA GLU A 132 3.39 2.25 -15.18
C GLU A 132 1.86 2.14 -15.09
N GLU A 133 1.27 0.97 -15.37
CA GLU A 133 -0.16 0.72 -15.24
C GLU A 133 -0.59 0.67 -13.76
N ILE A 134 0.26 0.14 -12.89
CA ILE A 134 0.07 0.16 -11.44
C ILE A 134 0.36 1.55 -10.87
N HIS A 135 1.36 2.27 -11.34
CA HIS A 135 1.65 3.64 -10.90
C HIS A 135 0.64 4.65 -11.42
N SER A 136 -0.05 4.33 -12.53
CA SER A 136 -1.21 5.10 -13.00
C SER A 136 -2.52 4.74 -12.30
N LYS A 137 -2.65 3.51 -11.78
CA LYS A 137 -3.83 3.07 -10.99
C LYS A 137 -3.70 3.32 -9.48
N ILE A 138 -2.52 3.07 -8.94
CA ILE A 138 -2.03 3.44 -7.61
C ILE A 138 -1.23 4.71 -7.85
N ASP A 139 -1.89 5.86 -7.78
CA ASP A 139 -1.19 7.13 -7.81
C ASP A 139 -0.11 7.09 -6.72
N ALA A 140 1.15 6.95 -7.15
CA ALA A 140 2.28 6.74 -6.24
C ALA A 140 2.39 7.90 -5.24
N PHE A 141 1.91 9.10 -5.62
CA PHE A 141 1.85 10.24 -4.72
C PHE A 141 0.78 10.05 -3.64
N GLU A 142 -0.42 9.61 -4.01
CA GLU A 142 -1.47 9.28 -3.04
C GLU A 142 -1.00 8.17 -2.08
N TYR A 143 -0.22 7.19 -2.54
CA TYR A 143 0.36 6.18 -1.64
C TYR A 143 1.21 6.81 -0.53
N PHE A 144 2.09 7.78 -0.83
CA PHE A 144 2.95 8.41 0.18
C PHE A 144 2.20 9.38 1.09
N GLU A 145 1.26 10.14 0.54
CA GLU A 145 0.37 10.99 1.33
C GLU A 145 -0.44 10.12 2.31
N ARG A 146 -1.03 9.03 1.82
CA ARG A 146 -1.73 8.03 2.66
C ARG A 146 -0.79 7.36 3.66
N LYS A 147 0.47 7.08 3.29
CA LYS A 147 1.49 6.52 4.20
C LYS A 147 1.84 7.47 5.33
N ARG A 148 1.99 8.75 5.02
CA ARG A 148 2.19 9.80 6.03
C ARG A 148 0.98 9.89 6.94
N GLU A 149 -0.22 9.93 6.38
CA GLU A 149 -1.47 10.07 7.13
C GLU A 149 -1.77 8.87 8.02
N VAL A 150 -1.71 7.64 7.49
CA VAL A 150 -1.98 6.41 8.25
C VAL A 150 -0.87 6.13 9.27
N GLY A 151 0.37 6.55 8.98
CA GLY A 151 1.50 6.46 9.91
C GLY A 151 1.31 7.31 11.18
N THR A 152 0.41 8.29 11.16
CA THR A 152 0.04 9.08 12.35
C THR A 152 -1.00 8.40 13.23
N ILE A 153 -1.55 7.26 12.83
CA ILE A 153 -2.48 6.49 13.66
C ILE A 153 -1.67 5.75 14.71
N ILE A 154 -1.51 6.39 15.86
CA ILE A 154 -0.84 5.86 17.04
C ILE A 154 -1.92 5.43 18.02
N THR A 155 -1.77 4.22 18.56
CA THR A 155 -2.63 3.74 19.64
C THR A 155 -1.96 3.93 21.00
N ASP A 156 -2.62 4.59 21.93
CA ASP A 156 -2.16 4.79 23.31
C ASP A 156 -2.40 3.56 24.20
N THR A 157 -3.22 2.61 23.72
CA THR A 157 -3.58 1.39 24.46
C THR A 157 -2.96 0.15 23.80
N ARG A 158 -2.44 -0.77 24.63
CA ARG A 158 -1.93 -2.06 24.12
C ARG A 158 -3.08 -2.94 23.65
N LEU A 159 -3.27 -3.02 22.34
CA LEU A 159 -4.27 -3.89 21.72
C LEU A 159 -3.82 -5.37 21.75
N PRO A 160 -4.76 -6.33 21.75
CA PRO A 160 -4.44 -7.75 21.59
C PRO A 160 -3.69 -8.04 20.29
N SER A 161 -2.73 -8.97 20.32
CA SER A 161 -1.91 -9.34 19.15
C SER A 161 -2.72 -9.76 17.93
N LYS A 162 -3.88 -10.40 18.14
CA LYS A 162 -4.81 -10.79 17.09
C LYS A 162 -5.40 -9.61 16.29
N ILE A 163 -5.39 -8.39 16.84
CA ILE A 163 -5.85 -7.16 16.17
C ILE A 163 -4.76 -6.57 15.28
N HIS A 164 -3.49 -6.83 15.59
CA HIS A 164 -2.35 -6.25 14.86
C HIS A 164 -2.28 -6.71 13.40
N GLY A 165 -2.65 -7.97 13.12
CA GLY A 165 -2.70 -8.49 11.76
C GLY A 165 -3.67 -7.70 10.88
N TYR A 166 -4.90 -7.51 11.36
CA TYR A 166 -5.91 -6.70 10.67
C TYR A 166 -5.50 -5.24 10.50
N PHE A 167 -4.78 -4.65 11.46
CA PHE A 167 -4.24 -3.29 11.26
C PHE A 167 -3.25 -3.24 10.09
N GLY A 168 -2.37 -4.23 9.98
CA GLY A 168 -1.46 -4.36 8.85
C GLY A 168 -2.20 -4.41 7.52
N GLU A 169 -3.24 -5.26 7.44
CA GLU A 169 -4.06 -5.42 6.23
C GLU A 169 -4.86 -4.15 5.90
N ILE A 170 -5.52 -3.52 6.87
CA ILE A 170 -6.26 -2.26 6.68
C ILE A 170 -5.32 -1.18 6.15
N ARG A 171 -4.13 -1.07 6.75
CA ARG A 171 -3.11 -0.11 6.33
C ARG A 171 -2.68 -0.39 4.89
N GLU A 172 -2.36 -1.63 4.55
CA GLU A 172 -1.93 -1.99 3.20
C GLU A 172 -3.03 -1.70 2.16
N CYS A 173 -4.28 -2.08 2.42
CA CYS A 173 -5.40 -1.74 1.55
C CYS A 173 -5.55 -0.23 1.36
N PHE A 174 -5.49 0.55 2.44
CA PHE A 174 -5.58 2.00 2.37
C PHE A 174 -4.44 2.59 1.53
N LEU A 175 -3.19 2.18 1.78
CA LEU A 175 -2.01 2.66 1.06
C LEU A 175 -2.14 2.48 -0.46
N VAL A 176 -2.60 1.31 -0.91
CA VAL A 176 -2.76 1.01 -2.34
C VAL A 176 -4.07 1.53 -2.96
N GLY A 177 -4.86 2.30 -2.22
CA GLY A 177 -6.11 2.88 -2.72
C GLY A 177 -7.32 1.94 -2.73
N LEU A 178 -7.22 0.79 -2.07
CA LEU A 178 -8.32 -0.19 -1.93
C LEU A 178 -9.26 0.23 -0.80
N MET A 179 -10.02 1.30 -1.02
CA MET A 179 -10.90 1.94 -0.04
C MET A 179 -12.01 1.02 0.49
N TYR A 180 -12.71 0.33 -0.41
CA TYR A 180 -13.80 -0.58 -0.04
C TYR A 180 -13.29 -1.76 0.81
N PRO A 181 -12.20 -2.47 0.43
CA PRO A 181 -11.57 -3.45 1.30
C PRO A 181 -11.13 -2.90 2.65
N ALA A 182 -10.52 -1.71 2.70
CA ALA A 182 -10.08 -1.10 3.96
C ALA A 182 -11.26 -0.88 4.93
N VAL A 183 -12.39 -0.36 4.44
CA VAL A 183 -13.63 -0.20 5.24
C VAL A 183 -14.22 -1.55 5.66
N GLY A 184 -14.21 -2.54 4.76
CA GLY A 184 -14.67 -3.89 5.06
C GLY A 184 -13.86 -4.55 6.19
N LEU A 185 -12.53 -4.40 6.17
CA LEU A 185 -11.66 -4.90 7.22
C LEU A 185 -11.86 -4.17 8.55
N CYS A 186 -12.16 -2.87 8.54
CA CYS A 186 -12.54 -2.13 9.75
C CYS A 186 -13.78 -2.75 10.43
N ARG A 187 -14.78 -3.18 9.65
CA ARG A 187 -15.95 -3.90 10.18
C ARG A 187 -15.55 -5.19 10.87
N VAL A 188 -14.77 -6.03 10.18
CA VAL A 188 -14.30 -7.32 10.72
C VAL A 188 -13.58 -7.09 12.04
N LEU A 189 -12.76 -6.06 12.11
CA LEU A 189 -12.02 -5.70 13.32
C LEU A 189 -12.94 -5.32 14.49
N VAL A 190 -13.96 -4.49 14.23
CA VAL A 190 -15.00 -4.16 15.23
C VAL A 190 -15.71 -5.43 15.69
N GLU A 191 -16.14 -6.30 14.76
CA GLU A 191 -16.85 -7.53 15.12
C GLU A 191 -16.00 -8.46 15.99
N ILE A 192 -14.73 -8.65 15.65
CA ILE A 192 -13.79 -9.49 16.41
C ILE A 192 -13.58 -8.92 17.81
N ALA A 193 -13.36 -7.62 17.92
CA ALA A 193 -13.09 -6.96 19.19
C ALA A 193 -14.31 -6.98 20.13
N PHE A 194 -15.50 -6.68 19.60
CA PHE A 194 -16.73 -6.74 20.39
C PHE A 194 -17.09 -8.17 20.81
N LYS A 195 -16.93 -9.16 19.91
CA LYS A 195 -17.10 -10.59 20.27
C LYS A 195 -16.12 -11.02 21.35
N ASP A 196 -14.87 -10.56 21.27
CA ASP A 196 -13.85 -10.83 22.27
C ASP A 196 -14.24 -10.29 23.65
N ARG A 197 -14.63 -9.02 23.72
CA ARG A 197 -15.07 -8.40 24.98
C ARG A 197 -16.36 -9.00 25.52
N PHE A 198 -17.29 -9.35 24.64
CA PHE A 198 -18.52 -10.02 25.02
C PHE A 198 -18.24 -11.36 25.73
N ARG A 199 -17.30 -12.16 25.20
CA ARG A 199 -16.81 -13.39 25.84
C ARG A 199 -16.03 -13.12 27.13
N ALA A 200 -15.13 -12.13 27.12
CA ALA A 200 -14.34 -11.77 28.30
C ALA A 200 -15.21 -11.33 29.48
N PHE A 201 -16.34 -10.69 29.22
CA PHE A 201 -17.35 -10.33 30.23
C PHE A 201 -18.28 -11.47 30.62
N GLY A 202 -18.17 -12.65 29.97
CA GLY A 202 -19.05 -13.80 30.21
C GLY A 202 -20.51 -13.55 29.82
N LEU A 203 -20.75 -12.67 28.85
CA LEU A 203 -22.10 -12.27 28.40
C LEU A 203 -22.73 -13.27 27.42
N ASP A 204 -21.95 -14.23 26.94
CA ASP A 204 -22.38 -15.34 26.07
C ASP A 204 -23.15 -16.45 26.80
N LYS A 205 -23.37 -16.29 28.11
CA LYS A 205 -24.05 -17.29 28.96
C LYS A 205 -25.57 -17.14 28.87
N LYS A 206 -26.19 -17.88 27.96
CA LYS A 206 -27.66 -17.95 27.81
C LYS A 206 -28.36 -18.76 28.92
N TYR A 207 -27.67 -19.75 29.50
CA TYR A 207 -28.15 -20.58 30.62
C TYR A 207 -27.00 -20.94 31.55
N SER A 208 -26.80 -20.17 32.63
CA SER A 208 -25.74 -20.41 33.64
C SER A 208 -25.80 -21.80 34.29
N ALA A 209 -26.95 -22.48 34.23
CA ALA A 209 -27.14 -23.82 34.77
C ALA A 209 -26.84 -24.99 33.80
N ARG A 210 -26.64 -24.74 32.49
CA ARG A 210 -26.52 -25.82 31.48
C ARG A 210 -25.21 -25.84 30.68
N ASN A 211 -24.28 -24.91 30.89
CA ASN A 211 -23.01 -24.83 30.14
C ASN A 211 -23.17 -24.89 28.61
N VAL A 212 -24.29 -24.40 28.07
CA VAL A 212 -24.51 -24.30 26.62
C VAL A 212 -24.24 -22.86 26.19
N HIS A 213 -23.25 -22.69 25.33
CA HIS A 213 -22.81 -21.41 24.77
C HIS A 213 -23.31 -21.33 23.31
N SER A 214 -24.02 -20.28 22.93
CA SER A 214 -24.30 -20.02 21.51
C SER A 214 -24.17 -18.54 21.20
N MET A 215 -23.13 -18.20 20.44
CA MET A 215 -22.90 -16.87 19.91
C MET A 215 -23.83 -16.57 18.72
N ASP A 216 -24.42 -17.60 18.10
CA ASP A 216 -25.28 -17.50 16.92
C ASP A 216 -26.66 -16.91 17.23
N ASP A 217 -27.03 -16.85 18.51
CA ASP A 217 -28.30 -16.29 18.97
C ASP A 217 -28.32 -14.75 18.99
N TYR A 218 -27.15 -14.11 18.92
CA TYR A 218 -27.02 -12.65 19.00
C TYR A 218 -26.64 -12.06 17.66
N ASN A 219 -27.38 -11.04 17.21
CA ASN A 219 -26.92 -10.21 16.11
C ASN A 219 -25.81 -9.25 16.59
N MET A 220 -24.96 -8.78 15.67
CA MET A 220 -23.82 -7.95 16.08
C MET A 220 -24.22 -6.65 16.79
N LYS A 221 -25.34 -6.03 16.43
CA LYS A 221 -25.83 -4.83 17.12
C LYS A 221 -26.13 -5.10 18.60
N GLN A 222 -26.73 -6.25 18.91
CA GLN A 222 -27.00 -6.66 20.29
C GLN A 222 -25.70 -6.89 21.06
N ILE A 223 -24.69 -7.51 20.45
CA ILE A 223 -23.37 -7.68 21.05
C ILE A 223 -22.76 -6.30 21.37
N ILE A 224 -22.73 -5.39 20.38
CA ILE A 224 -22.19 -4.02 20.54
C ILE A 224 -22.89 -3.30 21.70
N ARG A 225 -24.23 -3.24 21.69
CA ARG A 225 -25.02 -2.58 22.74
C ARG A 225 -24.77 -3.16 24.12
N THR A 226 -24.69 -4.49 24.22
CA THR A 226 -24.51 -5.16 25.52
C THR A 226 -23.13 -4.87 26.10
N VAL A 227 -22.09 -4.92 25.26
CA VAL A 227 -20.72 -4.58 25.67
C VAL A 227 -20.61 -3.10 26.06
N CYS A 228 -21.12 -2.18 25.22
CA CYS A 228 -21.12 -0.75 25.54
C CYS A 228 -21.87 -0.44 26.84
N LYS A 229 -23.05 -1.04 27.04
CA LYS A 229 -23.80 -0.92 28.30
C LYS A 229 -22.99 -1.39 29.51
N ARG A 230 -22.26 -2.51 29.39
CA ARG A 230 -21.40 -3.03 30.45
C ARG A 230 -20.24 -2.08 30.78
N LEU A 231 -19.75 -1.36 29.78
CA LEU A 231 -18.68 -0.37 29.90
C LEU A 231 -19.17 1.02 30.32
N GLY A 232 -20.48 1.24 30.41
CA GLY A 232 -21.04 2.58 30.62
C GLY A 232 -20.79 3.54 29.46
N ALA A 233 -20.57 3.01 28.25
CA ALA A 233 -20.29 3.76 27.04
C ALA A 233 -21.50 3.80 26.10
N ASP A 234 -21.55 4.80 25.23
CA ASP A 234 -22.52 4.89 24.15
C ASP A 234 -22.17 3.92 23.00
N SER A 235 -23.16 3.23 22.46
CA SER A 235 -23.01 2.30 21.33
C SER A 235 -23.16 2.95 19.96
N LEU A 236 -23.68 4.19 19.89
CA LEU A 236 -24.01 4.85 18.61
C LEU A 236 -22.83 4.90 17.64
N GLN A 237 -21.62 5.25 18.12
CA GLN A 237 -20.43 5.32 17.26
C GLN A 237 -20.07 3.95 16.68
N SER A 238 -20.04 2.90 17.51
CA SER A 238 -19.69 1.54 17.08
C SER A 238 -20.75 0.92 16.16
N GLU A 239 -22.03 1.20 16.42
CA GLU A 239 -23.13 0.81 15.54
C GLU A 239 -23.05 1.52 14.19
N ARG A 240 -22.71 2.82 14.16
CA ARG A 240 -22.51 3.58 12.92
C ARG A 240 -21.40 2.97 12.05
N ILE A 241 -20.25 2.65 12.65
CA ILE A 241 -19.13 2.01 11.94
C ILE A 241 -19.60 0.66 11.37
N TRP A 242 -20.33 -0.14 12.14
CA TRP A 242 -20.85 -1.43 11.68
C TRP A 242 -21.88 -1.30 10.55
N ASP A 243 -22.82 -0.36 10.66
CA ASP A 243 -23.87 -0.13 9.67
C ASP A 243 -23.31 0.40 8.35
N MET A 244 -22.50 1.46 8.40
CA MET A 244 -21.89 2.06 7.19
C MET A 244 -21.05 1.03 6.43
N SER A 245 -20.22 0.27 7.13
CA SER A 245 -19.41 -0.78 6.50
C SER A 245 -20.25 -1.95 5.98
N SER A 246 -21.34 -2.30 6.65
CA SER A 246 -22.31 -3.30 6.17
C SER A 246 -22.97 -2.86 4.86
N ASP A 247 -23.43 -1.60 4.77
CA ASP A 247 -24.12 -1.10 3.58
C ASP A 247 -23.19 -1.00 2.37
N ILE A 248 -21.93 -0.62 2.60
CA ILE A 248 -20.86 -0.62 1.60
C ILE A 248 -20.58 -2.05 1.09
N LEU A 249 -20.38 -3.02 1.99
CA LEU A 249 -20.05 -4.40 1.61
C LEU A 249 -21.18 -5.13 0.89
N HIS A 250 -22.43 -4.83 1.25
CA HIS A 250 -23.61 -5.46 0.64
C HIS A 250 -24.14 -4.69 -0.58
N GLY A 251 -23.45 -3.62 -1.01
CA GLY A 251 -23.86 -2.82 -2.16
C GLY A 251 -25.26 -2.21 -2.04
N ARG A 252 -25.74 -2.01 -0.80
CA ARG A 252 -27.09 -1.48 -0.54
C ARG A 252 -27.21 -0.01 -0.88
N ASP A 253 -26.08 0.68 -0.97
CA ASP A 253 -26.00 2.06 -1.39
C ASP A 253 -25.02 2.21 -2.55
N SER A 254 -25.57 2.04 -3.77
CA SER A 254 -24.82 2.08 -5.03
C SER A 254 -24.25 3.46 -5.39
N LYS A 255 -24.49 4.47 -4.56
CA LYS A 255 -24.01 5.85 -4.75
C LYS A 255 -22.87 6.23 -3.83
N ILE A 256 -22.48 5.36 -2.88
CA ILE A 256 -21.34 5.66 -1.99
C ILE A 256 -20.06 5.63 -2.83
N LYS A 257 -19.54 6.80 -3.15
CA LYS A 257 -18.13 6.98 -3.47
C LYS A 257 -17.38 7.18 -2.16
N LEU A 258 -16.31 6.42 -1.98
CA LEU A 258 -15.43 6.55 -0.82
C LEU A 258 -14.23 7.41 -1.20
N GLU A 259 -14.19 8.64 -0.70
CA GLU A 259 -13.03 9.51 -0.85
C GLU A 259 -11.92 9.11 0.14
N THR A 260 -10.66 9.36 -0.21
CA THR A 260 -9.50 8.98 0.62
C THR A 260 -9.60 9.50 2.05
N SER A 261 -10.02 10.77 2.22
CA SER A 261 -10.15 11.41 3.53
C SER A 261 -11.23 10.78 4.40
N GLU A 262 -12.38 10.41 3.81
CA GLU A 262 -13.48 9.76 4.52
C GLU A 262 -13.07 8.38 5.03
N VAL A 263 -12.33 7.63 4.22
CA VAL A 263 -11.83 6.30 4.60
C VAL A 263 -10.79 6.42 5.71
N LEU A 264 -9.89 7.42 5.64
CA LEU A 264 -8.93 7.68 6.71
C LEU A 264 -9.63 8.01 8.03
N GLU A 265 -10.66 8.86 8.00
CA GLU A 265 -11.46 9.20 9.17
C GLU A 265 -12.17 7.96 9.72
N PHE A 266 -12.74 7.13 8.84
CA PHE A 266 -13.37 5.86 9.22
C PHE A 266 -12.40 4.89 9.90
N ILE A 267 -11.17 4.77 9.38
CA ILE A 267 -10.10 3.98 9.98
C ILE A 267 -9.77 4.54 11.37
N LYS A 268 -9.57 5.86 11.51
CA LYS A 268 -9.28 6.51 12.79
C LYS A 268 -10.40 6.31 13.82
N GLU A 269 -11.66 6.46 13.41
CA GLU A 269 -12.82 6.21 14.27
C GLU A 269 -12.88 4.75 14.73
N THR A 270 -12.55 3.81 13.84
CA THR A 270 -12.47 2.38 14.15
C THR A 270 -11.42 2.13 15.23
N PHE A 271 -10.19 2.62 15.06
CA PHE A 271 -9.14 2.43 16.06
C PHE A 271 -9.46 3.11 17.38
N SER A 272 -9.99 4.33 17.37
CA SER A 272 -10.44 5.02 18.59
C SER A 272 -11.50 4.21 19.34
N THR A 273 -12.42 3.56 18.61
CA THR A 273 -13.43 2.66 19.19
C THR A 273 -12.77 1.46 19.88
N LEU A 274 -11.80 0.83 19.23
CA LEU A 274 -11.06 -0.31 19.79
C LEU A 274 -10.26 0.07 21.03
N GLU A 275 -9.62 1.24 21.03
CA GLU A 275 -8.89 1.73 22.19
C GLU A 275 -9.80 1.90 23.39
N LYS A 276 -10.94 2.59 23.23
CA LYS A 276 -11.94 2.74 24.30
C LYS A 276 -12.39 1.38 24.83
N LEU A 277 -12.58 0.43 23.92
CA LEU A 277 -13.04 -0.92 24.22
C LEU A 277 -12.03 -1.73 25.06
N TYR A 278 -10.72 -1.55 24.82
CA TYR A 278 -9.65 -2.28 25.52
C TYR A 278 -8.98 -1.52 26.67
N ARG A 279 -9.21 -0.21 26.79
CA ARG A 279 -8.77 0.60 27.94
C ARG A 279 -9.55 0.30 29.22
N SER A 280 -10.74 -0.29 29.05
CA SER A 280 -11.76 -0.49 30.10
C SER A 280 -11.69 -1.86 30.78
#